data_AF-A0A2N6K571-F1
#
_entry.id   AF-A0A2N6K571-F1
#
_cell.length_a   1.000
_cell.length_b   1.000
_cell.length_c   1.000
_cell.angle_alpha   90.00
_cell.angle_beta   90.00
_cell.angle_gamma   90.00
#
_symmetry.space_group_name_H-M   'P 1'
#
loop_
_entity.id
_entity.type
_entity.pdbx_description
1 polymer ?
#
loop_
_entity_poly.entity_id
_entity_poly.type
_entity_poly.pdbx_seq_one_letter_code
_entity_poly.pdbx_strand_id
1 'polypeptide(L)'
;MNDKWEALNPEDDVVYFRQPLFEDSNHTQLLFELINKIKAASCEGVSLRAFFEEGLDCHVLIPGKKWREGKIRLRVEFCSDDSEESDNSQQESEIDYYRQFKDFTNYKEFNN
;
A
#
# COMPACT_ATOMS: atom_id res chain seq x y z
N MET A 1 -16.52 -10.00 -4.91
CA MET A 1 -15.33 -9.52 -4.15
C MET A 1 -14.91 -10.64 -3.23
N ASN A 2 -13.61 -10.83 -2.97
CA ASN A 2 -13.12 -11.95 -2.18
C ASN A 2 -13.12 -11.54 -0.70
N ASP A 3 -14.04 -12.07 0.10
CA ASP A 3 -14.32 -11.72 1.51
C ASP A 3 -13.23 -12.17 2.51
N LYS A 4 -11.97 -12.31 2.06
CA LYS A 4 -10.89 -12.92 2.86
C LYS A 4 -9.90 -11.93 3.47
N TRP A 5 -9.98 -10.65 3.12
CA TRP A 5 -9.05 -9.63 3.60
C TRP A 5 -9.63 -8.90 4.82
N GLU A 6 -8.89 -8.89 5.93
CA GLU A 6 -9.21 -8.10 7.12
C GLU A 6 -8.18 -6.96 7.28
N ALA A 7 -8.63 -5.79 7.73
CA ALA A 7 -7.73 -4.69 8.06
C ALA A 7 -7.02 -5.01 9.39
N LEU A 8 -5.71 -4.78 9.41
CA LEU A 8 -4.89 -4.94 10.62
C LEU A 8 -4.75 -3.60 11.35
N ASN A 9 -4.66 -3.65 12.68
CA ASN A 9 -4.42 -2.49 13.53
C ASN A 9 -2.91 -2.17 13.57
N PRO A 10 -2.45 -1.01 13.10
CA PRO A 10 -1.04 -0.64 13.11
C PRO A 10 -0.38 -0.62 14.49
N GLU A 11 -1.14 -0.31 15.54
CA GLU A 11 -0.62 -0.11 16.90
C GLU A 11 -0.47 -1.41 17.69
N ASP A 12 -1.33 -2.39 17.42
CA ASP A 12 -1.46 -3.60 18.24
C ASP A 12 -1.08 -4.90 17.51
N ASP A 13 -1.28 -4.95 16.18
CA ASP A 13 -1.05 -6.17 15.44
C ASP A 13 0.44 -6.35 15.14
N VAL A 14 0.92 -7.58 15.33
CA VAL A 14 2.31 -7.96 15.13
C VAL A 14 2.42 -8.82 13.89
N VAL A 15 3.41 -8.52 13.04
CA VAL A 15 3.67 -9.25 11.81
C VAL A 15 5.05 -9.87 11.84
N TYR A 16 5.17 -11.06 11.26
CA TYR A 16 6.42 -11.78 11.09
C TYR A 16 6.68 -12.14 9.62
N PHE A 17 7.89 -11.87 9.12
CA PHE A 17 8.33 -12.18 7.75
C PHE A 17 9.60 -13.03 7.72
N ARG A 18 9.63 -13.97 6.75
CA ARG A 18 10.85 -14.67 6.32
C ARG A 18 11.31 -14.23 4.93
N GLN A 19 11.18 -12.94 4.60
CA GLN A 19 11.63 -12.46 3.29
C GLN A 19 13.02 -11.82 3.36
N PRO A 20 13.89 -12.06 2.36
CA PRO A 20 15.24 -11.49 2.27
C PRO A 20 15.30 -9.96 2.31
N LEU A 21 14.20 -9.28 1.93
CA LEU A 21 14.11 -7.82 1.86
C LEU A 21 14.37 -7.11 3.20
N PHE A 22 14.34 -7.82 4.33
CA PHE A 22 14.52 -7.27 5.67
C PHE A 22 15.53 -8.08 6.51
N GLU A 23 16.58 -8.62 5.86
CA GLU A 23 17.59 -9.54 6.42
C GLU A 23 18.21 -9.10 7.76
N ASP A 24 18.27 -7.80 8.05
CA ASP A 24 18.88 -7.25 9.27
C ASP A 24 17.91 -6.99 10.43
N SER A 25 16.64 -7.40 10.31
CA SER A 25 15.64 -7.09 11.32
C SER A 25 15.12 -8.32 12.06
N ASN A 26 14.92 -8.16 13.38
CA ASN A 26 14.11 -9.10 14.17
C ASN A 26 12.86 -9.44 13.36
N HIS A 27 12.69 -10.72 13.05
CA HIS A 27 11.67 -11.15 12.10
C HIS A 27 10.23 -10.85 12.56
N THR A 28 10.03 -10.51 13.84
CA THR A 28 8.75 -10.12 14.45
C THR A 28 8.75 -8.63 14.77
N GLN A 29 7.75 -7.89 14.27
CA GLN A 29 7.63 -6.43 14.42
C GLN A 29 6.18 -5.99 14.56
N LEU A 30 5.94 -4.84 15.18
CA LEU A 30 4.63 -4.19 15.10
C LEU A 30 4.32 -3.80 13.65
N LEU A 31 3.05 -3.81 13.27
CA LEU A 31 2.64 -3.42 11.92
C LEU A 31 3.07 -1.98 11.59
N PHE A 32 3.02 -1.06 12.55
CA PHE A 32 3.53 0.30 12.37
C PHE A 32 5.02 0.34 11.98
N GLU A 33 5.86 -0.49 12.60
CA GLU A 33 7.30 -0.55 12.30
C GLU A 33 7.55 -1.07 10.89
N LEU A 34 6.81 -2.09 10.47
CA LEU A 34 6.84 -2.62 9.11
C LEU A 34 6.47 -1.52 8.09
N ILE A 35 5.39 -0.78 8.33
CA ILE A 35 4.94 0.31 7.44
C ILE A 35 6.06 1.34 7.26
N ASN A 36 6.76 1.70 8.33
CA ASN A 36 7.88 2.65 8.25
C ASN A 36 9.06 2.12 7.43
N LYS A 37 9.36 0.83 7.52
CA LYS A 37 10.38 0.19 6.67
C LYS A 37 9.99 0.16 5.22
N ILE A 38 8.74 -0.16 4.92
CA ILE A 38 8.22 -0.13 3.55
C ILE A 38 8.32 1.27 2.96
N LYS A 39 7.96 2.31 3.73
CA LYS A 39 8.14 3.71 3.34
C LYS A 39 9.60 4.04 3.02
N ALA A 40 10.53 3.64 3.89
CA ALA A 40 11.95 3.86 3.66
C ALA A 40 12.45 3.16 2.38
N ALA A 41 12.12 1.88 2.21
CA ALA A 41 12.48 1.11 1.01
C ALA A 41 11.91 1.74 -0.27
N SER A 42 10.69 2.29 -0.23
CA SER A 42 10.11 3.01 -1.36
C SER A 42 10.93 4.25 -1.74
N CYS A 43 11.42 5.01 -0.77
CA CYS A 43 12.26 6.19 -1.00
C CYS A 43 13.63 5.81 -1.59
N GLU A 44 14.09 4.59 -1.32
CA GLU A 44 15.34 4.02 -1.84
C GLU A 44 15.16 3.39 -3.24
N GLY A 45 13.97 3.49 -3.84
CA GLY A 45 13.67 2.97 -5.17
C GLY A 45 13.36 1.47 -5.21
N VAL A 46 13.15 0.82 -4.06
CA VAL A 46 12.71 -0.58 -4.01
C VAL A 46 11.26 -0.65 -4.50
N SER A 47 11.01 -1.53 -5.47
CA SER A 47 9.66 -1.74 -5.99
C SER A 47 8.74 -2.37 -4.94
N LEU A 48 7.64 -1.68 -4.63
CA LEU A 48 6.60 -2.16 -3.71
C LEU A 48 5.44 -2.85 -4.42
N ARG A 49 5.56 -3.16 -5.71
CA ARG A 49 4.47 -3.69 -6.54
C ARG A 49 3.78 -4.91 -5.92
N ALA A 50 4.56 -5.83 -5.35
CA ALA A 50 4.03 -7.02 -4.69
C ALA A 50 3.12 -6.70 -3.49
N PHE A 51 3.34 -5.59 -2.78
CA PHE A 51 2.47 -5.15 -1.69
C PHE A 51 1.10 -4.65 -2.18
N PHE A 52 0.98 -4.14 -3.41
CA PHE A 52 -0.28 -3.61 -3.94
C PHE A 52 -1.07 -4.63 -4.77
N GLU A 53 -0.40 -5.62 -5.37
CA GLU A 53 -1.03 -6.63 -6.22
C GLU A 53 -1.39 -7.91 -5.42
N GLU A 54 -0.40 -8.77 -5.19
CA GLU A 54 -0.63 -10.14 -4.67
C GLU A 54 -0.54 -10.25 -3.14
N GLY A 55 0.10 -9.28 -2.50
CA GLY A 55 0.48 -9.32 -1.09
C GLY A 55 1.67 -10.24 -0.81
N LEU A 56 2.31 -10.04 0.34
CA LEU A 56 3.46 -10.81 0.80
C LEU A 56 3.06 -11.78 1.90
N ASP A 57 3.58 -13.01 1.81
CA ASP A 57 3.36 -14.04 2.83
C ASP A 57 3.96 -13.64 4.18
N CYS A 58 3.18 -13.82 5.24
CA CYS A 58 3.53 -13.48 6.61
C CYS A 58 2.79 -14.32 7.64
N HIS A 59 3.24 -14.21 8.90
CA HIS A 59 2.46 -14.61 10.06
C HIS A 59 1.97 -13.36 10.79
N VAL A 60 0.71 -13.35 11.23
CA VAL A 60 0.13 -12.25 12.00
C VAL A 60 -0.32 -12.74 13.37
N LEU A 61 -0.03 -11.95 14.40
CA LEU A 61 -0.58 -12.07 15.74
C LEU A 61 -1.43 -10.84 16.05
N ILE A 62 -2.72 -11.08 16.24
CA ILE A 62 -3.69 -10.08 16.73
C ILE A 62 -3.89 -10.34 18.22
N PRO A 63 -3.97 -9.31 19.09
CA PRO A 63 -4.25 -9.50 20.51
C PRO A 63 -5.45 -10.44 20.75
N GLY A 64 -5.27 -11.42 21.63
CA GLY A 64 -6.30 -12.41 21.95
C GLY A 64 -6.52 -13.51 20.91
N LYS A 65 -5.81 -13.50 19.77
CA LYS A 65 -5.83 -14.57 18.76
C LYS A 65 -4.51 -15.36 18.77
N LYS A 66 -4.51 -16.51 18.10
CA LYS A 66 -3.29 -17.28 17.81
C LYS A 66 -2.58 -16.70 16.59
N TRP A 67 -1.30 -17.01 16.43
CA TRP A 67 -0.57 -16.79 15.19
C TRP A 67 -1.32 -17.43 14.01
N ARG A 68 -1.44 -16.68 12.91
CA ARG A 68 -2.08 -17.14 11.67
C ARG A 68 -1.19 -16.85 10.48
N GLU A 69 -1.11 -17.80 9.57
CA GLU A 69 -0.49 -17.64 8.26
C GLU A 69 -1.43 -16.92 7.30
N GLY A 70 -0.87 -16.07 6.46
CA GLY A 70 -1.63 -15.34 5.46
C GLY A 70 -0.74 -14.42 4.64
N LYS A 71 -1.37 -13.43 4.01
CA LYS A 71 -0.69 -12.38 3.25
C LYS A 71 -1.04 -11.01 3.80
N ILE A 72 -0.09 -10.08 3.76
CA ILE A 72 -0.36 -8.66 3.92
C ILE A 72 -0.29 -7.95 2.57
N ARG A 73 -1.11 -6.92 2.40
CA ARG A 73 -1.04 -6.00 1.25
C ARG A 73 -1.33 -4.58 1.72
N LEU A 74 -0.82 -3.61 0.99
CA LEU A 74 -1.14 -2.20 1.20
C LEU A 74 -2.37 -1.83 0.37
N ARG A 75 -3.25 -1.03 0.97
CA ARG A 75 -4.43 -0.48 0.31
C ARG A 75 -4.38 1.04 0.45
N VAL A 76 -4.68 1.74 -0.64
CA VAL A 76 -4.92 3.17 -0.64
C VAL A 76 -6.41 3.40 -0.46
N GLU A 77 -6.77 4.31 0.42
CA GLU A 77 -8.15 4.73 0.64
C GLU A 77 -8.28 6.19 0.21
N PHE A 78 -9.39 6.52 -0.43
CA PHE A 78 -9.72 7.86 -0.85
C PHE A 78 -10.91 8.34 -0.03
N CYS A 79 -10.75 9.49 0.62
CA CYS A 79 -11.83 10.21 1.27
C CYS A 79 -12.09 11.47 0.46
N SER A 80 -13.27 11.57 -0.14
CA SER A 80 -13.70 12.81 -0.80
C SER A 80 -14.18 13.80 0.25
N ASP A 81 -13.88 15.08 0.05
CA ASP A 81 -14.49 16.18 0.80
C ASP A 81 -15.89 16.53 0.25
N ASP A 82 -16.24 16.01 -0.93
CA ASP A 82 -17.48 16.32 -1.62
C ASP A 82 -18.65 15.49 -1.04
N SER A 83 -19.43 16.13 -0.17
CA SER A 83 -20.78 15.67 0.15
C SER A 83 -21.69 15.89 -1.07
N GLU A 84 -21.78 14.91 -1.96
CA GLU A 84 -22.73 14.83 -3.09
C GLU A 84 -23.15 16.19 -3.69
N GLU A 85 -22.27 16.89 -4.40
CA GLU A 85 -22.74 17.92 -5.33
C GLU A 85 -23.17 17.24 -6.64
N SER A 86 -24.46 16.94 -6.66
CA SER A 86 -25.19 16.69 -7.89
C SER A 86 -25.17 17.97 -8.71
N ASP A 87 -24.27 18.10 -9.69
CA ASP A 87 -24.55 18.91 -10.88
C ASP A 87 -23.68 18.57 -12.09
N ASN A 88 -24.36 18.08 -13.14
CA ASN A 88 -23.84 17.86 -14.48
C ASN A 88 -23.42 19.20 -15.14
N SER A 89 -22.21 19.70 -14.93
CA SER A 89 -21.68 20.79 -15.78
C SER A 89 -20.16 21.04 -15.76
N GLN A 90 -19.30 20.06 -15.44
CA GLN A 90 -17.84 20.23 -15.55
C GLN A 90 -17.16 18.96 -16.10
N GLN A 91 -17.27 18.70 -17.40
CA GLN A 91 -16.59 17.58 -18.05
C GLN A 91 -15.39 17.98 -18.94
N GLU A 92 -15.13 19.27 -19.15
CA GLU A 92 -14.05 19.72 -20.05
C GLU A 92 -12.69 19.94 -19.35
N SER A 93 -12.64 20.26 -18.06
CA SER A 93 -11.38 20.58 -17.37
C SER A 93 -10.62 19.38 -16.79
N GLU A 94 -11.30 18.28 -16.45
CA GLU A 94 -10.64 17.08 -15.89
C GLU A 94 -9.82 16.31 -16.94
N ILE A 95 -10.29 16.28 -18.19
CA ILE A 95 -9.64 15.51 -19.27
C ILE A 95 -8.25 16.08 -19.59
N ASP A 96 -8.07 17.41 -19.51
CA ASP A 96 -6.79 18.06 -19.78
C ASP A 96 -5.75 17.80 -18.68
N TYR A 97 -6.17 17.69 -17.42
CA TYR A 97 -5.26 17.37 -16.32
C TYR A 97 -4.66 15.96 -16.46
N TYR A 98 -5.49 14.97 -16.81
CA TYR A 98 -5.02 13.59 -17.01
C TYR A 98 -4.11 13.42 -18.25
N ARG A 99 -4.31 14.21 -19.30
CA ARG A 99 -3.42 14.23 -20.48
C ARG A 99 -2.04 14.79 -20.12
N GLN A 100 -2.02 15.92 -19.42
CA GLN A 100 -0.76 16.56 -18.99
C GLN A 100 0.08 15.67 -18.07
N PHE A 101 -0.57 14.90 -17.18
CA PHE A 101 0.14 14.00 -16.27
C PHE A 101 0.79 12.81 -16.99
N LYS A 102 0.12 12.22 -17.99
CA LYS A 102 0.67 11.12 -18.80
C LYS A 102 1.87 11.55 -19.64
N ASP A 103 1.83 12.76 -20.19
CA ASP A 103 2.95 13.31 -20.96
C ASP A 103 4.20 13.53 -20.09
N PHE A 104 4.00 13.93 -18.83
CA PHE A 104 5.09 14.12 -17.87
C PHE A 104 5.76 12.80 -17.45
N THR A 105 4.98 11.72 -17.30
CA THR A 105 5.52 10.40 -16.94
C THR A 105 6.28 9.75 -18.10
N ASN A 106 5.79 9.91 -19.34
CA ASN A 106 6.49 9.42 -20.52
C ASN A 106 7.84 10.13 -20.75
N TYR A 107 7.96 11.41 -20.40
CA TYR A 107 9.19 12.18 -20.58
C TYR A 107 10.38 11.68 -19.72
N LYS A 108 10.09 11.02 -18.58
CA LYS A 108 11.12 10.42 -17.71
C LYS A 108 11.61 9.05 -18.20
N GLU A 109 10.85 8.33 -19.00
CA GLU A 109 11.24 7.00 -19.50
C GLU A 109 12.21 7.07 -20.70
N PHE A 110 12.29 8.20 -21.41
CA PHE A 110 13.13 8.37 -22.61
C PHE A 110 14.47 9.09 -22.38
N ASN A 111 14.80 9.50 -21.15
CA ASN A 111 16.01 10.27 -20.84
C ASN A 111 16.98 9.56 -19.85
N ASN A 112 16.96 8.23 -19.82
CA ASN A 112 18.02 7.42 -19.20
C ASN A 112 18.91 6.78 -20.28
#